data_AF-A0A6M2A082-F1
#
_entry.id   AF-A0A6M2A082-F1
#
_cell.length_a   1.000
_cell.length_b   1.000
_cell.length_c   1.000
_cell.angle_alpha   90.00
_cell.angle_beta   90.00
_cell.angle_gamma   90.00
#
_symmetry.space_group_name_H-M   'P 1'
#
loop_
_entity.id
_entity.type
_entity.pdbx_description
1 polymer ?
#
loop_
_entity_poly.entity_id
_entity_poly.type
_entity_poly.pdbx_seq_one_letter_code
_entity_poly.pdbx_strand_id
1 'polypeptide(L)'
;MTSRYVRFIVLSSVDEAWKILEEKGVNPLYSEERSGGRGEIYGYLPETLIEEVFPFDWEEAELPPIDWTAQWDAHSHGYKDGLIKIPIEGYGEVTLRPGPGFGDLSHPSTRLVMQLMPIYVKNRCVVDVGCGSGILSLCAAAYGAKQVFGIDISAESLQHSLKNKELNQMDTVSFLFPDELMFLPESPV
;
A
#
# COMPACT_ATOMS: atom_id res chain seq x y z
N MET A 1 13.56 -11.37 -17.45
CA MET A 1 14.01 -10.43 -18.50
C MET A 1 14.39 -9.14 -17.79
N THR A 2 15.53 -8.56 -18.13
CA THR A 2 16.01 -7.29 -17.58
C THR A 2 15.20 -6.14 -18.17
N SER A 3 14.74 -5.22 -17.34
CA SER A 3 14.01 -4.02 -17.72
C SER A 3 14.62 -2.81 -17.01
N ARG A 4 14.51 -1.65 -17.65
CA ARG A 4 14.93 -0.36 -17.07
C ARG A 4 13.71 0.44 -16.68
N TYR A 5 13.79 1.10 -15.53
CA TYR A 5 12.79 2.10 -15.20
C TYR A 5 13.12 3.38 -15.97
N VAL A 6 12.16 3.86 -16.76
CA VAL A 6 12.37 4.97 -17.68
C VAL A 6 11.22 5.96 -17.60
N ARG A 7 11.53 7.20 -18.01
CA ARG A 7 10.56 8.25 -18.27
C ARG A 7 10.48 8.49 -19.77
N PHE A 8 9.31 8.31 -20.35
CA PHE A 8 8.97 8.70 -21.73
C PHE A 8 8.48 10.14 -21.76
N ILE A 9 9.01 10.92 -22.70
CA ILE A 9 8.59 12.30 -22.95
C ILE A 9 7.48 12.26 -24.00
N VAL A 10 6.26 12.66 -23.61
CA VAL A 10 5.09 12.60 -24.49
C VAL A 10 4.72 14.01 -24.95
N LEU A 11 4.92 14.26 -26.25
CA LEU A 11 4.65 15.55 -26.90
C LEU A 11 3.24 15.65 -27.52
N SER A 12 2.49 14.55 -27.49
CA SER A 12 1.11 14.37 -27.95
C SER A 12 0.21 13.96 -26.78
N SER A 13 -0.96 13.35 -27.03
CA SER A 13 -1.83 12.80 -26.00
C SER A 13 -1.14 11.69 -25.17
N VAL A 14 -1.16 11.83 -23.84
CA VAL A 14 -0.69 10.82 -22.88
C VAL A 14 -1.48 9.52 -23.01
N ASP A 15 -2.81 9.58 -23.10
CA ASP A 15 -3.67 8.40 -23.28
C ASP A 15 -3.33 7.59 -24.54
N GLU A 16 -3.07 8.26 -25.67
CA GLU A 16 -2.68 7.59 -26.91
C GLU A 16 -1.28 6.99 -26.80
N ALA A 17 -0.33 7.73 -26.23
CA ALA A 17 1.03 7.27 -26.03
C ALA A 17 1.07 6.04 -25.11
N TRP A 18 0.27 6.02 -24.05
CA TRP A 18 0.14 4.89 -23.14
C TRP A 18 -0.21 3.60 -23.88
N LYS A 19 -1.27 3.64 -24.69
CA LYS A 19 -1.73 2.48 -25.47
C LYS A 19 -0.65 1.98 -26.44
N ILE A 20 0.02 2.89 -27.14
CA ILE A 20 1.08 2.52 -28.08
C ILE A 20 2.25 1.86 -27.35
N LEU A 21 2.63 2.36 -26.17
CA LEU A 21 3.69 1.78 -25.35
C LEU A 21 3.29 0.37 -24.87
N GLU A 22 2.07 0.17 -24.37
CA GLU A 22 1.55 -1.15 -23.99
C GLU A 22 1.55 -2.14 -25.16
N GLU A 23 1.05 -1.71 -26.33
CA GLU A 23 1.02 -2.53 -27.55
C GLU A 23 2.42 -2.96 -28.00
N LYS A 24 3.43 -2.11 -27.76
CA LYS A 24 4.84 -2.42 -28.02
C LYS A 24 5.47 -3.33 -26.96
N GLY A 25 4.77 -3.63 -25.86
CA GLY A 25 5.25 -4.48 -24.78
C GLY A 25 6.03 -3.74 -23.69
N VAL A 26 5.92 -2.41 -23.63
CA VAL A 26 6.35 -1.61 -22.47
C VAL A 26 5.32 -1.77 -21.36
N ASN A 27 5.76 -1.72 -20.10
CA ASN A 27 4.88 -1.74 -18.93
C ASN A 27 4.79 -0.33 -18.30
N PRO A 28 3.91 0.56 -18.79
CA PRO A 28 3.68 1.86 -18.16
C PRO A 28 3.01 1.69 -16.80
N LEU A 29 3.39 2.53 -15.83
CA LEU A 29 2.99 2.43 -14.43
C LEU A 29 2.17 3.63 -13.97
N TYR A 30 2.62 4.85 -14.31
CA TYR A 30 1.87 6.08 -14.06
C TYR A 30 2.26 7.15 -15.07
N SER A 31 1.43 8.21 -15.14
CA SER A 31 1.66 9.34 -16.02
C SER A 31 1.38 10.65 -15.32
N GLU A 32 2.09 11.69 -15.74
CA GLU A 32 1.81 13.08 -15.37
C GLU A 32 1.38 13.88 -16.59
N GLU A 33 0.14 14.36 -16.59
CA GLU A 33 -0.37 15.21 -17.67
C GLU A 33 -0.10 16.69 -17.40
N ARG A 34 0.29 17.41 -18.46
CA ARG A 34 0.44 18.86 -18.50
C ARG A 34 -0.59 19.45 -19.47
N SER A 35 -0.82 20.76 -19.35
CA SER A 35 -1.76 21.49 -20.21
C SER A 35 -1.49 21.25 -21.70
N GLY A 36 -2.53 20.88 -22.45
CA GLY A 36 -2.46 20.59 -23.88
C GLY A 36 -2.22 19.13 -24.24
N GLY A 37 -2.43 18.19 -23.30
CA GLY A 37 -2.41 16.74 -23.54
C GLY A 37 -1.02 16.11 -23.52
N ARG A 38 0.03 16.93 -23.43
CA ARG A 38 1.44 16.52 -23.30
C ARG A 38 1.73 16.05 -21.89
N GLY A 39 2.76 15.25 -21.70
CA GLY A 39 3.10 14.76 -20.37
C GLY A 39 4.30 13.85 -20.34
N GLU A 40 4.38 13.12 -19.24
CA GLU A 40 5.43 12.14 -18.99
C GLU A 40 4.76 10.81 -18.63
N ILE A 41 5.27 9.71 -19.20
CA ILE A 41 4.84 8.35 -18.83
C ILE A 41 6.04 7.66 -18.22
N TYR A 42 5.84 7.06 -17.06
CA TYR A 42 6.86 6.33 -16.33
C TYR A 42 6.55 4.85 -16.36
N GLY A 43 7.56 4.01 -16.58
CA GLY A 43 7.34 2.58 -16.68
C GLY A 43 8.61 1.75 -16.80
N TYR A 44 8.42 0.45 -16.96
CA TYR A 44 9.51 -0.48 -17.25
C TYR A 44 9.63 -0.70 -18.76
N LEU A 45 10.79 -0.32 -19.31
CA LEU A 45 11.20 -0.59 -20.68
C LEU A 45 12.06 -1.88 -20.72
N PRO A 46 11.57 -2.97 -21.33
CA PRO A 46 12.40 -4.14 -21.60
C PRO A 46 13.64 -3.77 -22.42
N GLU A 47 14.81 -4.31 -22.07
CA GLU A 47 16.05 -4.01 -22.79
C GLU A 47 15.98 -4.36 -24.28
N THR A 48 15.14 -5.34 -24.64
CA THR A 48 14.91 -5.75 -26.03
C THR A 48 14.17 -4.72 -26.88
N LEU A 49 13.51 -3.73 -26.26
CA LEU A 49 12.67 -2.75 -26.94
C LEU A 49 13.29 -1.34 -27.02
N ILE A 50 14.51 -1.16 -26.51
CA ILE A 50 15.20 0.14 -26.44
C ILE A 50 15.23 0.88 -27.79
N GLU A 51 15.44 0.17 -28.89
CA GLU A 51 15.52 0.75 -30.23
C GLU A 51 14.15 0.81 -30.95
N GLU A 52 13.13 0.13 -30.43
CA GLU A 52 11.83 -0.06 -31.11
C GLU A 52 10.69 0.83 -30.56
N VAL A 53 10.94 1.57 -29.48
CA VAL A 53 9.96 2.48 -28.84
C VAL A 53 9.78 3.83 -29.55
N PHE A 54 10.32 3.98 -30.76
CA PHE A 54 10.04 5.14 -31.63
C PHE A 54 8.51 5.32 -31.82
N PRO A 55 7.98 6.56 -31.78
CA PRO A 55 8.65 7.86 -31.78
C PRO A 55 8.93 8.47 -30.39
N PHE A 56 8.88 7.70 -29.32
CA PHE A 56 9.01 8.26 -27.97
C PHE A 56 10.47 8.44 -27.56
N ASP A 57 10.84 9.68 -27.24
CA ASP A 57 12.07 9.95 -26.50
C ASP A 57 11.92 9.43 -25.07
N TRP A 58 12.97 8.83 -24.54
CA TRP A 58 12.99 8.33 -23.17
C TRP A 58 14.35 8.55 -22.53
N GLU A 59 14.34 8.63 -21.20
CA GLU A 59 15.56 8.64 -20.39
C GLU A 59 15.43 7.65 -19.24
N GLU A 60 16.56 7.12 -18.80
CA GLU A 60 16.61 6.31 -17.59
C GLU A 60 16.20 7.17 -16.41
N ALA A 61 15.22 6.69 -15.66
CA ALA A 61 14.67 7.39 -14.52
C ALA A 61 15.03 6.64 -13.25
N GLU A 62 15.02 7.36 -12.14
CA GLU A 62 14.93 6.75 -10.82
C GLU A 62 13.55 7.10 -10.26
N LEU A 63 12.90 6.15 -9.61
CA LEU A 63 11.74 6.47 -8.78
C LEU A 63 12.24 7.34 -7.63
N PRO A 64 11.85 8.62 -7.53
CA PRO A 64 12.17 9.38 -6.34
C PRO A 64 11.59 8.64 -5.12
N PRO A 65 12.31 8.59 -3.99
CA PRO A 65 11.79 7.95 -2.80
C PRO A 65 10.48 8.64 -2.41
N ILE A 66 9.44 7.83 -2.16
CA ILE A 66 8.14 8.35 -1.74
C ILE A 66 8.28 8.90 -0.32
N ASP A 67 7.92 10.17 -0.13
CA ASP A 67 7.81 10.77 1.19
C ASP A 67 6.44 10.41 1.80
N TRP A 68 6.39 9.24 2.43
CA TRP A 68 5.20 8.75 3.13
C TRP A 68 4.73 9.71 4.24
N THR A 69 5.66 10.46 4.84
CA THR A 69 5.35 11.42 5.90
C THR A 69 4.52 12.56 5.33
N ALA A 70 4.99 13.15 4.22
CA ALA A 70 4.26 14.21 3.52
C ALA A 70 2.90 13.71 2.99
N GLN A 71 2.84 12.49 2.45
CA GLN A 71 1.60 11.91 1.96
C GLN A 71 0.56 11.73 3.07
N TRP A 72 0.96 11.19 4.23
CA TRP A 72 0.05 10.99 5.35
C TRP A 72 -0.35 12.32 5.99
N ASP A 73 0.57 13.29 6.12
CA ASP A 73 0.26 14.63 6.62
C ASP A 73 -0.82 15.32 5.78
N ALA A 74 -0.79 15.13 4.45
CA ALA A 74 -1.76 15.71 3.53
C ALA A 74 -3.15 15.05 3.57
N HIS A 75 -3.26 13.79 3.96
CA HIS A 75 -4.46 12.98 3.71
C HIS A 75 -5.05 12.23 4.92
N SER A 76 -4.24 11.92 5.92
CA SER A 76 -4.67 11.11 7.06
C SER A 76 -5.46 11.93 8.09
N HIS A 77 -6.65 11.46 8.44
CA HIS A 77 -7.39 12.01 9.57
C HIS A 77 -6.71 11.67 10.89
N GLY A 78 -6.33 12.69 11.67
CA GLY A 78 -5.71 12.50 12.98
C GLY A 78 -4.19 12.29 12.95
N TYR A 79 -3.55 12.59 11.81
CA TYR A 79 -2.10 12.71 11.77
C TYR A 79 -1.62 13.90 12.60
N LYS A 80 -0.67 13.65 13.50
CA LYS A 80 -0.05 14.67 14.35
C LYS A 80 1.33 14.21 14.82
N ASP A 81 2.33 15.08 14.74
CA ASP A 81 3.68 14.85 15.24
C ASP A 81 4.34 13.56 14.70
N GLY A 82 4.10 13.22 13.43
CA GLY A 82 4.69 12.01 12.81
C GLY A 82 3.91 10.72 13.04
N LEU A 83 2.72 10.78 13.64
CA LEU A 83 1.94 9.62 14.04
C LEU A 83 0.44 9.80 13.73
N ILE A 84 -0.26 8.69 13.52
CA ILE A 84 -1.71 8.62 13.65
C ILE A 84 -2.02 7.97 14.99
N LYS A 85 -2.88 8.60 15.79
CA LYS A 85 -3.42 8.01 17.02
C LYS A 85 -4.91 7.76 16.88
N ILE A 86 -5.28 6.49 16.99
CA ILE A 86 -6.62 6.00 16.77
C ILE A 86 -7.21 5.64 18.13
N PRO A 87 -8.24 6.36 18.62
CA PRO A 87 -8.90 6.00 19.86
C PRO A 87 -9.70 4.70 19.67
N ILE A 88 -9.54 3.75 20.58
CA ILE A 88 -10.30 2.50 20.65
C ILE A 88 -11.20 2.60 21.89
N GLU A 89 -12.49 2.85 21.66
CA GLU A 89 -13.46 3.10 22.73
C GLU A 89 -13.47 1.98 23.78
N GLY A 90 -13.06 2.31 25.01
CA GLY A 90 -13.00 1.35 26.13
C GLY A 90 -11.75 0.47 26.18
N TYR A 91 -10.82 0.56 25.21
CA TYR A 91 -9.63 -0.29 25.12
C TYR A 91 -8.30 0.46 24.93
N GLY A 92 -8.34 1.79 24.78
CA GLY A 92 -7.14 2.64 24.74
C GLY A 92 -6.94 3.32 23.39
N GLU A 93 -5.72 3.26 22.85
CA GLU A 93 -5.39 3.81 21.53
C GLU A 93 -4.49 2.86 20.73
N VAL A 94 -4.62 2.90 19.40
CA VAL A 94 -3.67 2.29 18.45
C VAL A 94 -2.90 3.41 17.76
N THR A 95 -1.58 3.29 17.71
CA THR A 95 -0.69 4.29 17.10
C THR A 95 -0.05 3.74 15.83
N LEU A 96 -0.05 4.50 14.73
CA LEU A 96 0.62 4.12 13.48
C LEU A 96 1.65 5.18 13.10
N ARG A 97 2.71 4.74 12.41
CA ARG A 97 3.65 5.61 11.70
C ARG A 97 3.31 5.66 10.22
N PRO A 98 3.66 6.75 9.51
CA PRO A 98 3.62 6.76 8.05
C PRO A 98 4.54 5.73 7.42
N GLY A 99 4.08 5.17 6.31
CA GLY A 99 4.83 4.19 5.54
C GLY A 99 4.05 3.63 4.35
N PRO A 100 4.68 2.71 3.60
CA PRO A 100 4.09 2.09 2.42
C PRO A 100 2.86 1.24 2.74
N GLY A 101 1.97 1.11 1.77
CA GLY A 101 0.72 0.34 1.91
C GLY A 101 -0.48 1.20 2.30
N PHE A 102 -1.67 0.77 1.86
CA PHE A 102 -2.93 1.47 2.14
C PHE A 102 -3.31 1.38 3.63
N GLY A 103 -4.10 2.34 4.12
CA GLY A 103 -4.63 2.31 5.50
C GLY A 103 -4.11 3.41 6.41
N ASP A 104 -4.11 4.64 5.92
CA ASP A 104 -3.79 5.88 6.66
C ASP A 104 -5.05 6.52 7.30
N LEU A 105 -6.15 5.77 7.44
CA LEU A 105 -7.45 6.26 7.93
C LEU A 105 -8.12 7.34 7.06
N SER A 106 -7.59 7.70 5.88
CA SER A 106 -8.22 8.67 4.97
C SER A 106 -9.50 8.13 4.34
N HIS A 107 -9.54 6.81 4.05
CA HIS A 107 -10.62 6.20 3.30
C HIS A 107 -11.86 5.85 4.17
N PRO A 108 -13.10 6.14 3.72
CA PRO A 108 -14.31 5.88 4.50
C PRO A 108 -14.55 4.41 4.86
N SER A 109 -14.15 3.46 4.00
CA SER A 109 -14.35 2.03 4.26
C SER A 109 -13.61 1.55 5.51
N THR A 110 -12.36 2.00 5.71
CA THR A 110 -11.55 1.66 6.88
C THR A 110 -12.25 2.09 8.17
N ARG A 111 -12.73 3.33 8.22
CA ARG A 111 -13.45 3.86 9.39
C ARG A 111 -14.74 3.10 9.67
N LEU A 112 -15.51 2.76 8.62
CA LEU A 112 -16.74 1.99 8.76
C LEU A 112 -16.47 0.60 9.36
N VAL A 113 -15.48 -0.12 8.83
CA VAL A 113 -15.13 -1.46 9.34
C VAL A 113 -14.70 -1.38 10.81
N MET A 114 -13.88 -0.40 11.18
CA MET A 114 -13.46 -0.18 12.56
C MET A 114 -14.63 0.05 13.52
N GLN A 115 -15.65 0.81 13.10
CA GLN A 115 -16.85 1.03 13.90
C GLN A 115 -17.68 -0.24 14.13
N LEU A 116 -17.62 -1.20 13.19
CA LEU A 116 -18.34 -2.48 13.29
C LEU A 116 -17.57 -3.53 14.11
N MET A 117 -16.24 -3.45 14.17
CA MET A 117 -15.37 -4.42 14.85
C MET A 117 -15.80 -4.81 16.27
N PRO A 118 -16.20 -3.89 17.18
CA PRO A 118 -16.49 -4.23 18.58
C PRO A 118 -17.49 -5.37 18.77
N ILE A 119 -18.41 -5.54 17.80
CA ILE A 119 -19.49 -6.53 17.83
C ILE A 119 -19.02 -7.87 17.27
N TYR A 120 -18.05 -7.88 16.35
CA TYR A 120 -17.71 -9.06 15.55
C TYR A 120 -16.41 -9.75 15.94
N VAL A 121 -15.43 -9.05 16.52
CA VAL A 121 -14.05 -9.58 16.63
C VAL A 121 -13.70 -10.16 17.99
N LYS A 122 -14.41 -9.77 19.05
CA LYS A 122 -14.06 -10.15 20.43
C LYS A 122 -13.99 -11.67 20.61
N ASN A 123 -12.89 -12.15 21.19
CA ASN A 123 -12.57 -13.56 21.43
C ASN A 123 -12.54 -14.43 20.15
N ARG A 124 -12.43 -13.83 18.96
CA ARG A 124 -12.36 -14.57 17.68
C ARG A 124 -10.95 -14.56 17.10
N CYS A 125 -10.70 -15.53 16.23
CA CYS A 125 -9.61 -15.46 15.28
C CYS A 125 -10.04 -14.59 14.10
N VAL A 126 -9.21 -13.64 13.70
CA VAL A 126 -9.50 -12.68 12.62
C VAL A 126 -8.45 -12.84 11.52
N VAL A 127 -8.91 -12.79 10.28
CA VAL A 127 -8.04 -12.72 9.10
C VAL A 127 -8.34 -11.41 8.38
N ASP A 128 -7.32 -10.60 8.16
CA ASP A 128 -7.36 -9.29 7.50
C ASP A 128 -6.61 -9.38 6.17
N VAL A 129 -7.36 -9.51 5.06
CA VAL A 129 -6.80 -9.74 3.72
C VAL A 129 -6.60 -8.40 3.01
N GLY A 130 -5.37 -8.13 2.58
CA GLY A 130 -4.95 -6.82 2.10
C GLY A 130 -4.69 -5.86 3.26
N CYS A 131 -3.91 -6.30 4.25
CA CYS A 131 -3.80 -5.59 5.53
C CYS A 131 -3.09 -4.22 5.44
N GLY A 132 -2.32 -3.95 4.38
CA GLY A 132 -1.66 -2.66 4.16
C GLY A 132 -0.83 -2.23 5.38
N SER A 133 -1.14 -1.06 5.95
CA SER A 133 -0.50 -0.52 7.16
C SER A 133 -0.71 -1.35 8.44
N GLY A 134 -1.60 -2.34 8.40
CA GLY A 134 -2.02 -3.16 9.54
C GLY A 134 -3.09 -2.52 10.41
N ILE A 135 -3.65 -1.36 10.02
CA ILE A 135 -4.59 -0.58 10.83
C ILE A 135 -5.77 -1.42 11.34
N LEU A 136 -6.42 -2.19 10.46
CA LEU A 136 -7.57 -3.01 10.83
C LEU A 136 -7.16 -4.20 11.70
N SER A 137 -6.04 -4.85 11.36
CA SER A 137 -5.46 -5.92 12.17
C SER A 137 -5.19 -5.49 13.62
N LEU A 138 -4.57 -4.32 13.81
CA LEU A 138 -4.24 -3.78 15.13
C LEU A 138 -5.49 -3.33 15.89
N CYS A 139 -6.47 -2.72 15.21
CA CYS A 139 -7.75 -2.38 15.82
C CYS A 139 -8.52 -3.63 16.26
N ALA A 140 -8.53 -4.70 15.46
CA ALA A 140 -9.16 -5.97 15.83
C ALA A 140 -8.53 -6.58 17.08
N ALA A 141 -7.20 -6.55 17.20
CA ALA A 141 -6.48 -6.97 18.40
C ALA A 141 -6.85 -6.10 19.61
N ALA A 142 -6.88 -4.77 19.45
CA ALA A 142 -7.29 -3.84 20.50
C ALA A 142 -8.72 -4.10 21.01
N TYR A 143 -9.65 -4.44 20.11
CA TYR A 143 -11.03 -4.82 20.46
C TYR A 143 -11.16 -6.25 21.03
N GLY A 144 -10.05 -6.93 21.30
CA GLY A 144 -10.01 -8.20 22.02
C GLY A 144 -10.18 -9.43 21.14
N ALA A 145 -9.78 -9.37 19.86
CA ALA A 145 -9.58 -10.58 19.07
C ALA A 145 -8.55 -11.52 19.76
N LYS A 146 -8.80 -12.83 19.73
CA LYS A 146 -7.90 -13.84 20.32
C LYS A 146 -6.57 -13.89 19.56
N GLN A 147 -6.65 -13.85 18.23
CA GLN A 147 -5.54 -13.94 17.30
C GLN A 147 -5.91 -13.19 16.02
N VAL A 148 -4.97 -12.46 15.43
CA VAL A 148 -5.16 -11.76 14.16
C VAL A 148 -4.07 -12.14 13.18
N PHE A 149 -4.46 -12.46 11.95
CA PHE A 149 -3.56 -12.70 10.83
C PHE A 149 -3.81 -11.64 9.75
N GLY A 150 -2.87 -10.71 9.59
CA GLY A 150 -2.88 -9.75 8.49
C GLY A 150 -2.10 -10.31 7.30
N ILE A 151 -2.68 -10.21 6.11
CA ILE A 151 -2.12 -10.78 4.89
C ILE A 151 -1.99 -9.70 3.84
N ASP A 152 -0.82 -9.62 3.21
CA ASP A 152 -0.60 -8.71 2.08
C ASP A 152 0.36 -9.35 1.08
N ILE A 153 0.22 -9.00 -0.20
CA ILE A 153 1.13 -9.44 -1.26
C ILE A 153 2.41 -8.59 -1.29
N SER A 154 2.36 -7.39 -0.72
CA SER A 154 3.47 -6.44 -0.71
C SER A 154 4.37 -6.66 0.50
N ALA A 155 5.64 -7.00 0.23
CA ALA A 155 6.67 -7.10 1.26
C ALA A 155 6.84 -5.76 2.03
N GLU A 156 6.72 -4.63 1.34
CA GLU A 156 6.83 -3.31 1.97
C GLU A 156 5.68 -3.04 2.94
N SER A 157 4.44 -3.39 2.55
CA SER A 157 3.27 -3.29 3.43
C SER A 157 3.45 -4.16 4.67
N LEU A 158 3.89 -5.41 4.52
CA LEU A 158 4.13 -6.32 5.66
C LEU A 158 5.23 -5.80 6.59
N GLN A 159 6.33 -5.26 6.06
CA GLN A 159 7.38 -4.65 6.88
C GLN A 159 6.87 -3.41 7.62
N HIS A 160 6.01 -2.61 6.97
CA HIS A 160 5.40 -1.45 7.60
C HIS A 160 4.42 -1.85 8.71
N SER A 161 3.54 -2.81 8.46
CA SER A 161 2.57 -3.29 9.43
C SER A 161 3.26 -3.96 10.64
N LEU A 162 4.36 -4.68 10.44
CA LEU A 162 5.22 -5.19 11.52
C LEU A 162 5.76 -4.08 12.43
N LYS A 163 6.28 -2.99 11.86
CA LYS A 163 6.74 -1.82 12.66
C LYS A 163 5.59 -1.20 13.45
N ASN A 164 4.40 -1.12 12.87
CA ASN A 164 3.21 -0.63 13.57
C ASN A 164 2.75 -1.60 14.67
N LYS A 165 2.85 -2.91 14.47
CA LYS A 165 2.62 -3.91 15.53
C LYS A 165 3.60 -3.71 16.69
N GLU A 166 4.89 -3.60 16.41
CA GLU A 166 5.93 -3.40 17.43
C GLU A 166 5.68 -2.11 18.24
N LEU A 167 5.27 -1.04 17.57
CA LEU A 167 4.91 0.22 18.21
C LEU A 167 3.77 0.08 19.23
N ASN A 168 2.82 -0.83 18.97
CA ASN A 168 1.67 -1.09 19.84
C ASN A 168 1.85 -2.30 20.77
N GLN A 169 2.96 -3.02 20.68
CA GLN A 169 3.25 -4.22 21.49
C GLN A 169 2.15 -5.31 21.39
N MET A 170 1.63 -5.53 20.17
CA MET A 170 0.50 -6.43 19.93
C MET A 170 0.94 -7.82 19.44
N ASP A 171 1.41 -8.65 20.35
CA ASP A 171 1.97 -9.98 20.02
C ASP A 171 0.97 -10.96 19.41
N THR A 172 -0.34 -10.76 19.66
CA THR A 172 -1.42 -11.58 19.10
C THR A 172 -1.70 -11.32 17.61
N VAL A 173 -0.97 -10.39 16.99
CA VAL A 173 -1.06 -10.08 15.55
C VAL A 173 0.13 -10.69 14.82
N SER A 174 -0.12 -11.40 13.72
CA SER A 174 0.91 -11.92 12.82
C SER A 174 0.66 -11.39 11.40
N PHE A 175 1.73 -10.96 10.72
CA PHE A 175 1.67 -10.49 9.34
C PHE A 175 2.40 -11.48 8.44
N LEU A 176 1.73 -11.93 7.40
CA LEU A 176 2.11 -13.09 6.59
C LEU A 176 1.90 -12.81 5.11
N PHE A 177 2.72 -13.44 4.26
CA PHE A 177 2.40 -13.58 2.85
C PHE A 177 1.25 -14.58 2.63
N PRO A 178 0.54 -14.52 1.49
CA PRO A 178 -0.60 -15.40 1.24
C PRO A 178 -0.27 -16.89 1.27
N ASP A 179 0.93 -17.28 0.82
CA ASP A 179 1.38 -18.68 0.82
C ASP A 179 1.63 -19.20 2.23
N GLU A 180 2.03 -18.34 3.17
CA GLU A 180 2.24 -18.70 4.57
C GLU A 180 0.92 -19.02 5.30
N LEU A 181 -0.20 -18.43 4.86
CA LEU A 181 -1.52 -18.71 5.42
C LEU A 181 -1.90 -20.19 5.30
N MET A 182 -1.51 -20.85 4.20
CA MET A 182 -1.87 -22.24 3.93
C MET A 182 -1.27 -23.22 4.94
N PHE A 183 -0.29 -22.79 5.73
CA PHE A 183 0.38 -23.61 6.73
C PHE A 183 -0.07 -23.29 8.17
N LEU A 184 -1.06 -22.42 8.35
CA LEU A 184 -1.63 -22.18 9.67
C LEU A 184 -2.40 -23.42 10.17
N PRO A 185 -2.32 -23.74 11.48
CA PRO A 185 -3.09 -24.84 12.05
C PRO A 185 -4.59 -24.55 11.94
N GLU A 186 -5.39 -25.59 11.66
CA GLU A 186 -6.86 -25.49 11.51
C GLU A 186 -7.58 -24.98 12.77
N SER A 187 -6.91 -24.94 13.92
CA SER A 187 -7.42 -24.35 15.15
C SER A 187 -6.33 -23.56 15.89
N PRO A 188 -6.57 -22.29 16.25
CA PRO A 188 -5.67 -21.55 17.13
C PRO A 188 -5.75 -22.12 18.55
N VAL A 189 -4.61 -22.60 19.07
CA VAL A 189 -4.44 -23.10 20.45
C VAL A 189 -4.98 -22.07 21.45
#